data_AF-A0AAC9RJC3-F1
#
_entry.id   AF-A0AAC9RJC3-F1
#
_cell.length_a   1.000
_cell.length_b   1.000
_cell.length_c   1.000
_cell.angle_alpha   90.00
_cell.angle_beta   90.00
_cell.angle_gamma   90.00
#
_symmetry.space_group_name_H-M   'P 1'
#
loop_
_entity.id
_entity.type
_entity.pdbx_description
1 polymer ?
#
loop_
_entity_poly.entity_id
_entity_poly.type
_entity_poly.pdbx_seq_one_letter_code
_entity_poly.pdbx_strand_id
1 'polypeptide(L)'
;MQEKDMVNDILSMTKAGMTEYTRAIGEASDQGLRQTLQQMRNGDEQFQYSLYQIAEQKGYYQSAQSASQQELQQVKSQLTQGMNNMQ
;
A
#
# COMPACT_ATOMS: atom_id res chain seq x y z
N MET A 1 4.91 25.53 -5.89
CA MET A 1 4.38 24.23 -5.44
C MET A 1 4.22 24.29 -3.94
N GLN A 2 3.01 24.06 -3.42
CA GLN A 2 2.82 23.96 -1.97
C GLN A 2 3.37 22.62 -1.51
N GLU A 3 3.95 22.56 -0.30
CA GLU A 3 4.51 21.32 0.26
C GLU A 3 3.50 20.16 0.25
N LYS A 4 2.22 20.50 0.43
CA LYS A 4 1.09 19.58 0.30
C LYS A 4 0.98 18.95 -1.10
N ASP A 5 1.18 19.71 -2.17
CA ASP A 5 1.07 19.18 -3.54
C ASP A 5 2.22 18.21 -3.80
N MET A 6 3.45 18.57 -3.40
CA MET A 6 4.63 17.71 -3.53
C MET A 6 4.47 16.39 -2.77
N VAL A 7 3.91 16.44 -1.56
CA VAL A 7 3.64 15.23 -0.77
C VAL A 7 2.58 14.36 -1.46
N ASN A 8 1.51 14.94 -2.00
CA ASN A 8 0.48 14.18 -2.72
C ASN A 8 1.01 13.57 -4.03
N ASP A 9 1.87 14.28 -4.75
CA ASP A 9 2.50 13.77 -5.98
C ASP A 9 3.40 12.57 -5.67
N ILE A 10 4.25 12.68 -4.65
CA ILE A 10 5.12 11.57 -4.22
C ILE A 10 4.28 10.38 -3.76
N LEU A 11 3.25 10.61 -2.92
CA LEU A 11 2.34 9.55 -2.47
C LEU A 11 1.63 8.85 -3.64
N SER A 12 1.33 9.57 -4.72
CA SER A 12 0.69 9.03 -5.92
C SER A 12 1.67 8.23 -6.78
N MET A 13 2.89 8.74 -6.96
CA MET A 13 3.97 8.06 -7.68
C MET A 13 4.35 6.74 -7.01
N THR A 14 4.53 6.73 -5.69
CA THR A 14 4.90 5.52 -4.95
C THR A 14 3.78 4.47 -5.02
N LYS A 15 2.49 4.87 -4.98
CA LYS A 15 1.36 3.95 -5.21
C LYS A 15 1.36 3.34 -6.61
N ALA A 16 1.67 4.13 -7.63
CA ALA A 16 1.77 3.63 -9.00
C ALA A 16 2.90 2.60 -9.12
N GLY A 17 4.09 2.91 -8.59
CA GLY A 17 5.24 2.00 -8.57
C GLY A 17 4.95 0.67 -7.85
N MET A 18 4.28 0.71 -6.69
CA MET A 18 3.87 -0.52 -5.98
C MET A 18 2.92 -1.42 -6.78
N THR A 19 2.03 -0.81 -7.58
CA THR A 19 1.12 -1.55 -8.48
C THR A 19 1.91 -2.23 -9.60
N GLU A 20 2.88 -1.52 -10.19
CA GLU A 20 3.76 -2.05 -11.22
C GLU A 20 4.63 -3.20 -10.70
N TYR A 21 5.24 -3.06 -9.52
CA TYR A 21 5.98 -4.15 -8.89
C TYR A 21 5.10 -5.37 -8.65
N THR A 22 3.85 -5.19 -8.21
CA THR A 22 2.93 -6.31 -7.98
C THR A 22 2.63 -7.07 -9.28
N ARG A 23 2.45 -6.37 -10.41
CA ARG A 23 2.29 -7.00 -11.73
C ARG A 23 3.56 -7.75 -12.16
N ALA A 24 4.71 -7.09 -12.06
CA ALA A 24 6.00 -7.68 -12.41
C ALA A 24 6.32 -8.93 -11.56
N ILE A 25 6.00 -8.92 -10.26
CA ILE A 25 6.15 -10.10 -9.37
C ILE A 25 5.28 -11.27 -9.83
N GLY A 26 4.06 -10.99 -10.31
CA GLY A 26 3.14 -12.01 -10.82
C GLY A 26 3.61 -12.64 -12.13
N GLU A 27 4.31 -11.86 -12.96
CA GLU A 27 4.83 -12.30 -14.26
C GLU A 27 6.27 -12.86 -14.17
N ALA A 28 6.98 -12.63 -13.07
CA ALA A 28 8.36 -13.10 -12.86
C ALA A 28 8.42 -14.61 -12.62
N SER A 29 8.99 -15.34 -13.58
CA SER A 29 9.31 -16.77 -13.45
C SER A 29 10.62 -17.04 -12.70
N ASP A 30 11.55 -16.09 -12.72
CA ASP A 30 12.82 -16.18 -11.99
C ASP A 30 12.64 -15.83 -10.51
N GLN A 31 13.11 -16.71 -9.63
CA GLN A 31 12.97 -16.56 -8.18
C GLN A 31 13.77 -15.40 -7.61
N GLY A 32 14.97 -15.13 -8.15
CA GLY A 32 15.83 -14.04 -7.71
C GLY A 32 15.22 -12.68 -8.04
N LEU A 33 14.81 -12.51 -9.30
CA LEU A 33 14.10 -11.32 -9.76
C LEU A 33 12.82 -11.07 -8.95
N ARG A 34 12.04 -12.13 -8.70
CA ARG A 34 10.83 -12.04 -7.87
C ARG A 34 11.13 -11.52 -6.47
N GLN A 35 12.16 -12.05 -5.81
CA GLN A 35 12.56 -11.57 -4.48
C GLN A 35 13.02 -10.12 -4.50
N THR A 36 13.80 -9.71 -5.51
CA THR A 36 14.25 -8.32 -5.64
C THR A 36 13.06 -7.37 -5.79
N LEU A 37 12.09 -7.68 -6.66
CA LEU A 37 10.89 -6.86 -6.84
C LEU A 37 10.04 -6.79 -5.55
N GLN A 38 9.96 -7.89 -4.81
CA GLN A 38 9.28 -7.91 -3.50
C GLN A 38 9.98 -7.00 -2.49
N GLN A 39 11.32 -7.02 -2.43
CA GLN A 39 12.08 -6.14 -1.54
C GLN A 39 11.89 -4.67 -1.90
N MET A 40 11.93 -4.32 -3.19
CA MET A 40 11.68 -2.95 -3.67
C MET A 40 10.27 -2.48 -3.28
N ARG A 41 9.25 -3.29 -3.57
CA ARG A 41 7.86 -2.99 -3.20
C ARG A 41 7.70 -2.78 -1.69
N ASN A 42 8.31 -3.62 -0.87
CA ASN A 42 8.23 -3.50 0.59
C ASN A 42 8.94 -2.23 1.10
N GLY A 43 10.05 -1.82 0.46
CA GLY A 43 10.73 -0.56 0.76
C GLY A 43 9.87 0.66 0.42
N ASP A 44 9.23 0.63 -0.75
CA ASP A 44 8.31 1.69 -1.19
C ASP A 44 7.09 1.80 -0.27
N GLU A 45 6.56 0.68 0.23
CA GLU A 45 5.47 0.67 1.21
C GLU A 45 5.89 1.34 2.54
N GLN A 46 7.09 1.02 3.04
CA GLN A 46 7.62 1.63 4.26
C GLN A 46 7.84 3.14 4.10
N PHE A 47 8.35 3.56 2.93
CA PHE A 47 8.50 4.96 2.60
C PHE A 47 7.14 5.66 2.51
N GLN A 48 6.17 5.06 1.82
CA GLN A 48 4.80 5.57 1.70
C GLN A 48 4.17 5.80 3.07
N TYR A 49 4.30 4.83 3.98
CA TYR A 49 3.76 4.93 5.34
C TYR A 49 4.43 6.05 6.13
N SER A 50 5.76 6.15 6.06
CA SER A 50 6.52 7.21 6.73
C SER A 50 6.13 8.60 6.22
N LEU A 51 5.98 8.75 4.90
CA LEU A 51 5.57 10.00 4.27
C LEU A 51 4.14 10.37 4.65
N TYR A 52 3.23 9.40 4.70
CA TYR A 52 1.86 9.60 5.19
C TYR A 52 1.83 10.11 6.63
N GLN A 53 2.62 9.53 7.54
CA GLN A 53 2.68 9.97 8.94
C GLN A 53 3.16 11.43 9.05
N ILE A 54 4.17 11.82 8.26
CA ILE A 54 4.65 13.21 8.21
C ILE A 54 3.56 14.14 7.66
N ALA A 55 2.86 13.71 6.61
CA ALA A 55 1.80 14.48 5.99
C ALA A 55 0.59 14.69 6.93
N GLU A 56 0.26 13.68 7.73
CA GLU A 56 -0.78 13.74 8.77
C GLU A 56 -0.37 14.70 9.90
N GLN A 57 0.86 14.59 10.41
CA GLN A 57 1.37 15.50 11.45
C GLN A 57 1.39 16.97 11.02
N LYS A 58 1.67 17.25 9.74
CA LYS A 58 1.68 18.61 9.20
C LYS A 58 0.29 19.11 8.77
N GLY A 59 -0.75 18.28 8.87
CA GLY A 59 -2.11 18.62 8.43
C GLY A 59 -2.26 18.74 6.91
N TYR A 60 -1.30 18.23 6.15
CA TYR A 60 -1.32 18.26 4.68
C TYR A 60 -2.15 17.14 4.07
N TYR A 61 -2.35 16.06 4.83
CA TYR A 61 -3.11 14.91 4.40
C TYR A 61 -4.15 14.55 5.44
N GLN A 62 -5.42 14.54 5.04
CA GLN A 62 -6.51 14.03 5.85
C GLN A 62 -6.76 12.60 5.41
N SER A 63 -6.26 11.69 6.23
CA SER A 63 -6.44 10.24 6.13
C SER A 63 -7.91 9.92 5.93
N ALA A 64 -8.23 8.93 5.08
CA ALA A 64 -9.56 8.31 5.15
C ALA A 64 -9.77 7.88 6.60
N GLN A 65 -10.93 8.22 7.20
CA GLN A 65 -11.21 7.90 8.60
C GLN A 65 -10.78 6.47 8.88
N SER A 66 -10.02 6.27 9.96
CA SER A 66 -9.65 4.93 10.41
C SER A 66 -10.90 4.05 10.36
N ALA A 67 -10.85 3.00 9.53
CA ALA A 67 -11.96 2.07 9.42
C ALA A 67 -12.35 1.65 10.83
N SER A 68 -13.64 1.81 11.15
CA SER A 68 -14.13 1.46 12.47
C SER A 68 -13.75 0.01 12.79
N GLN A 69 -13.53 -0.32 14.07
CA GLN A 69 -13.17 -1.70 14.42
C GLN A 69 -14.19 -2.72 13.87
N GLN A 70 -15.46 -2.31 13.71
CA GLN A 70 -16.50 -3.10 13.08
C GLN A 70 -16.22 -3.40 11.60
N GLU A 71 -15.82 -2.40 10.80
CA GLU A 71 -15.49 -2.60 9.39
C GLU A 71 -14.28 -3.52 9.21
N LEU A 72 -13.24 -3.36 10.03
CA LEU A 72 -12.07 -4.25 10.03
C LEU A 72 -12.45 -5.69 10.37
N GLN A 73 -13.35 -5.89 11.33
CA GLN A 73 -13.81 -7.21 11.74
C GLN A 73 -14.69 -7.86 10.67
N GLN A 74 -15.49 -7.05 9.97
CA GLN A 74 -16.33 -7.50 8.86
C GLN A 74 -15.50 -7.93 7.64
N VAL A 75 -14.48 -7.16 7.27
CA VAL A 75 -13.56 -7.51 6.17
C VAL A 75 -12.75 -8.76 6.51
N LYS A 76 -12.23 -8.88 7.75
CA LYS A 76 -11.58 -10.11 8.20
C LYS A 76 -12.52 -11.32 8.08
N SER A 77 -13.77 -11.19 8.54
CA SER A 77 -14.74 -12.29 8.46
C SER A 77 -15.09 -12.67 7.02
N GLN A 78 -15.22 -11.70 6.13
CA GLN A 78 -15.50 -11.95 4.71
C GLN A 78 -14.32 -12.62 4.01
N LEU A 79 -13.08 -12.22 4.33
CA LEU A 79 -11.87 -12.83 3.79
C LEU A 79 -11.70 -14.29 4.26
N THR A 80 -11.98 -14.56 5.54
CA THR A 80 -11.96 -15.93 6.08
C THR A 80 -13.06 -16.81 5.48
N GLN A 81 -14.27 -16.27 5.27
CA GLN A 81 -15.35 -17.00 4.60
C GLN A 81 -15.05 -17.28 3.12
N GLY A 82 -14.47 -16.33 2.40
CA GLY A 82 -14.04 -16.53 1.01
C GLY A 82 -12.96 -17.59 0.84
N MET A 83 -12.09 -17.74 1.84
CA MET A 83 -11.04 -18.77 1.87
C MET A 83 -11.58 -20.17 2.20
N ASN A 84 -12.62 -20.25 3.04
CA ASN A 84 -13.30 -21.52 3.37
C ASN A 84 -14.17 -22.05 2.22
N ASN A 85 -14.73 -21.16 1.38
CA ASN A 85 -15.54 -21.54 0.22
C ASN A 85 -14.71 -21.93 -1.02
N MET A 86 -13.37 -21.93 -0.90
CA MET A 86 -12.43 -22.33 -1.95
C MET A 86 -11.77 -23.69 -1.68
N GLN A 87 -12.17 -24.40 -0.61
CA GLN A 87 -11.86 -25.82 -0.37
C GLN A 87 -12.97 -26.71 -0.94
#